data_AF-A0A2A7MPC5-F1
#
_entry.id   AF-A0A2A7MPC5-F1
#
_cell.length_a   1.000
_cell.length_b   1.000
_cell.length_c   1.000
_cell.angle_alpha   90.00
_cell.angle_beta   90.00
_cell.angle_gamma   90.00
#
_symmetry.space_group_name_H-M   'P 1'
#
loop_
_entity.id
_entity.type
_entity.pdbx_description
1 polymer ?
#
loop_
_entity_poly.entity_id
_entity_poly.type
_entity_poly.pdbx_seq_one_letter_code
_entity_poly.pdbx_strand_id
1 'polypeptide(L)' 'MRLATYVSTAWDIDRAGRQGQAGITRRQQQRLRELVSYVRDRSPYFADRYRDVPDPVTDVGQLPATTKTEMMRHFD' A
#
# COMPACT_ATOMS: atom_id res chain seq x y z
N MET A 1 -2.20 -2.69 -23.66
CA MET A 1 -1.33 -3.04 -22.52
C MET A 1 -2.18 -3.19 -21.24
N ARG A 2 -3.00 -4.25 -21.14
CA ARG A 2 -3.84 -4.56 -19.95
C ARG A 2 -3.77 -6.04 -19.58
N LEU A 3 -3.61 -6.95 -20.55
CA LEU A 3 -3.47 -8.40 -20.32
C LEU A 3 -2.21 -8.77 -19.52
N ALA A 4 -1.08 -8.11 -19.80
CA ALA A 4 0.18 -8.35 -19.09
C ALA A 4 0.08 -8.10 -17.57
N THR A 5 -0.72 -7.11 -17.16
CA THR A 5 -0.90 -6.70 -15.76
C THR A 5 -1.73 -7.71 -14.96
N TYR A 6 -2.72 -8.36 -15.59
CA TYR A 6 -3.55 -9.37 -14.92
C TYR A 6 -2.78 -10.68 -14.72
N VAL A 7 -2.07 -11.13 -15.76
CA VAL A 7 -1.24 -12.35 -15.68
C VAL A 7 -0.14 -12.22 -14.63
N SER A 8 0.53 -11.06 -14.57
CA SER A 8 1.56 -10.81 -13.55
C SER A 8 1.01 -10.80 -12.13
N THR A 9 -0.22 -10.31 -11.95
CA THR A 9 -0.88 -10.27 -10.63
C THR A 9 -1.30 -11.66 -10.17
N ALA A 10 -1.90 -12.47 -11.06
CA ALA A 10 -2.31 -13.83 -10.73
C ALA A 10 -1.10 -14.72 -10.36
N TRP A 11 0.01 -14.58 -11.09
CA TRP A 11 1.24 -15.30 -10.78
C TRP A 11 1.87 -14.87 -9.45
N ASP A 12 1.86 -13.57 -9.15
CA ASP A 12 2.35 -13.03 -7.88
C ASP A 12 1.52 -13.55 -6.68
N ILE A 13 0.19 -13.64 -6.83
CA ILE A 13 -0.71 -14.22 -5.83
C ILE A 13 -0.43 -15.71 -5.63
N ASP A 14 -0.35 -16.49 -6.70
CA ASP A 14 -0.06 -17.94 -6.61
C ASP A 14 1.32 -18.19 -5.98
N ARG A 15 2.34 -17.46 -6.39
CA ARG A 15 3.69 -17.55 -5.81
C ARG A 15 3.69 -17.20 -4.31
N ALA A 16 3.03 -16.12 -3.91
CA ALA A 16 2.95 -15.72 -2.50
C ALA A 16 2.17 -16.74 -1.67
N GLY A 17 1.08 -17.30 -2.21
CA GLY A 17 0.29 -18.34 -1.57
C GLY A 17 1.09 -19.63 -1.35
N ARG A 18 1.88 -20.07 -2.32
CA ARG A 18 2.76 -21.24 -2.19
C ARG A 18 3.85 -21.09 -1.12
N GLN A 19 4.19 -19.86 -0.75
CA GLN A 19 5.15 -19.54 0.32
C GLN A 19 4.50 -19.49 1.71
N GLY A 20 3.19 -19.74 1.81
CA GLY A 20 2.44 -19.71 3.06
C GLY A 20 2.38 -18.30 3.68
N GLN A 21 2.06 -18.25 4.97
CA GLN A 21 1.81 -16.99 5.68
C GLN A 21 3.00 -16.02 5.60
N ALA A 22 4.22 -16.52 5.71
CA ALA A 22 5.43 -15.69 5.63
C ALA A 22 5.59 -15.04 4.24
N GLY A 23 5.27 -15.77 3.16
CA GLY A 23 5.28 -15.22 1.80
C GLY A 23 4.23 -14.13 1.59
N ILE A 24 3.02 -14.37 2.11
CA ILE A 24 1.93 -13.40 2.06
C ILE A 24 2.30 -12.14 2.83
N THR A 25 2.77 -12.25 4.08
CA THR A 25 3.19 -11.11 4.90
C THR A 25 4.31 -10.31 4.22
N ARG A 26 5.34 -10.98 3.69
CA ARG A 26 6.42 -10.31 2.95
C ARG A 26 5.88 -9.52 1.75
N ARG A 27 4.93 -10.09 1.01
CA ARG A 27 4.34 -9.45 -0.17
C ARG A 27 3.46 -8.26 0.21
N GLN A 28 2.69 -8.37 1.29
CA GLN A 28 1.88 -7.29 1.86
C GLN A 28 2.76 -6.12 2.32
N GLN A 29 3.82 -6.39 3.09
CA GLN A 29 4.77 -5.37 3.54
C GLN A 29 5.45 -4.66 2.38
N GLN A 30 5.91 -5.42 1.37
CA GLN A 30 6.49 -4.82 0.16
C GLN A 30 5.49 -3.90 -0.53
N ARG A 31 4.24 -4.34 -0.70
CA ARG A 31 3.20 -3.53 -1.33
C ARG A 31 2.90 -2.26 -0.53
N LEU A 32 2.84 -2.38 0.78
CA LEU A 32 2.53 -1.28 1.68
C LEU A 32 3.59 -0.18 1.56
N ARG A 33 4.88 -0.55 1.55
CA ARG A 33 5.98 0.40 1.34
C ARG A 33 5.87 1.15 0.02
N GLU A 34 5.62 0.42 -1.07
CA GLU A 34 5.45 1.00 -2.41
C GLU A 34 4.27 2.00 -2.44
N LEU A 35 3.14 1.63 -1.86
CA LEU A 35 1.95 2.49 -1.84
C LEU A 35 2.17 3.74 -0.99
N VAL A 36 2.79 3.60 0.19
CA VAL A 36 3.04 4.73 1.10
C VAL A 36 4.05 5.71 0.49
N SER A 37 5.13 5.22 -0.10
CA SER A 37 6.08 6.06 -0.85
C SER A 37 5.38 6.76 -2.02
N TYR A 38 4.60 6.03 -2.82
CA TYR A 38 3.86 6.60 -3.95
C TYR A 38 2.93 7.75 -3.54
N VAL A 39 2.17 7.61 -2.45
CA VAL A 39 1.22 8.65 -2.02
C VAL A 39 1.89 9.82 -1.33
N ARG A 40 2.99 9.60 -0.59
CA ARG A 40 3.83 10.69 -0.04
C ARG A 40 4.36 11.59 -1.16
N ASP A 41 4.80 10.99 -2.27
CA ASP A 41 5.38 11.73 -3.39
C ASP A 41 4.34 12.49 -4.23
N ARG A 42 3.08 11.99 -4.27
CA ARG A 42 2.07 12.48 -5.23
C ARG A 42 0.86 13.18 -4.61
N SER A 43 0.69 13.11 -3.30
CA SER A 43 -0.45 13.73 -2.62
C SER A 43 0.04 14.58 -1.45
N PRO A 44 -0.04 15.92 -1.54
CA PRO A 44 0.30 16.80 -0.42
C PRO A 44 -0.47 16.46 0.86
N TYR A 45 -1.73 16.05 0.73
CA TYR A 45 -2.55 15.58 1.85
C TYR A 45 -1.94 14.38 2.57
N PHE A 46 -1.55 13.33 1.84
CA PHE A 46 -0.92 12.15 2.47
C PHE A 46 0.53 12.41 2.90
N ALA A 47 1.26 13.30 2.23
CA ALA A 47 2.60 13.71 2.63
C ALA A 47 2.59 14.34 4.02
N ASP A 48 1.65 15.26 4.28
CA ASP A 48 1.50 15.89 5.59
C ASP A 48 1.00 14.89 6.64
N ARG A 49 -0.05 14.13 6.32
CA ARG A 49 -0.62 13.15 7.25
C ARG A 49 0.36 12.04 7.66
N TYR A 50 1.24 11.62 6.75
CA TYR A 50 2.20 10.54 7.00
C TYR A 50 3.59 11.05 7.40
N ARG A 51 3.70 12.32 7.84
CA ARG A 51 4.97 12.93 8.29
C ARG A 51 5.65 12.14 9.41
N ASP A 52 4.86 11.66 10.37
CA ASP A 52 5.37 10.95 11.56
C ASP A 52 5.29 9.42 11.43
N VAL A 53 4.87 8.91 10.25
CA VAL A 53 4.81 7.47 9.98
C VAL A 53 6.23 6.95 9.70
N PRO A 54 6.64 5.79 10.26
CA PRO A 54 7.95 5.21 9.98
C PRO A 54 8.23 4.96 8.49
N ASP A 55 9.50 5.09 8.10
CA ASP A 55 10.00 4.69 6.79
C ASP A 55 11.22 3.75 6.96
N PRO A 56 11.11 2.46 6.63
CA PRO A 56 10.00 1.80 5.94
C PRO A 56 8.82 1.44 6.86
N VAL A 57 7.60 1.57 6.34
CA VAL A 57 6.37 1.03 6.95
C VAL A 57 6.35 -0.50 6.84
N THR A 58 6.00 -1.19 7.93
CA THR A 58 5.98 -2.66 8.01
C THR A 58 4.63 -3.23 8.44
N ASP A 59 3.73 -2.38 8.93
CA ASP A 59 2.40 -2.79 9.35
C ASP A 59 1.37 -1.71 9.00
N VAL A 60 0.18 -2.13 8.59
CA VAL A 60 -0.88 -1.18 8.18
C VAL A 60 -1.41 -0.37 9.36
N GLY A 61 -1.35 -0.90 10.58
CA GLY A 61 -1.73 -0.21 11.81
C GLY A 61 -0.78 0.91 12.22
N GLN A 62 0.39 1.02 11.59
CA GLN A 62 1.27 2.19 11.73
C GLN A 62 0.73 3.43 11.01
N LEU A 63 -0.24 3.25 10.10
CA LEU A 63 -0.85 4.36 9.38
C LEU A 63 -2.00 4.95 10.20
N PRO A 64 -2.11 6.29 10.27
CA PRO A 64 -3.27 6.92 10.89
C PRO A 64 -4.53 6.52 10.11
N ALA A 65 -5.55 6.08 10.83
CA ALA A 65 -6.84 5.74 10.23
C ALA A 65 -7.42 6.97 9.51
N THR A 66 -8.00 6.73 8.33
CA THR A 66 -8.68 7.78 7.54
C THR A 66 -10.14 7.42 7.45
N THR A 67 -11.01 8.37 7.80
CA THR A 67 -12.46 8.18 7.65
C THR A 67 -12.92 8.57 6.25
N LYS A 68 -14.01 7.96 5.78
CA LYS A 68 -14.64 8.37 4.51
C LYS A 68 -14.97 9.87 4.50
N THR A 69 -15.55 10.37 5.59
CA THR A 69 -15.94 11.77 5.74
C THR A 69 -14.76 12.73 5.61
N GLU A 70 -13.63 12.38 6.24
CA GLU A 70 -12.39 13.14 6.13
C GLU A 70 -11.87 13.15 4.69
N MET A 71 -11.84 11.98 4.05
CA MET A 71 -11.39 11.87 2.65
C MET A 71 -12.26 12.69 1.69
N MET A 72 -13.57 12.73 1.92
CA MET A 72 -14.51 13.50 1.10
C MET A 72 -14.29 15.01 1.13
N ARG A 73 -13.62 15.56 2.15
CA ARG A 73 -13.29 17.00 2.20
C ARG A 73 -12.13 17.39 1.29
N HIS A 74 -11.37 16.41 0.81
CA HIS A 74 -10.18 16.60 -0.02
C HIS A 74 -10.38 16.08 -1.45
N PHE A 75 -11.61 15.68 -1.80
CA PHE A 75 -12.00 15.43 -3.18
C PHE A 75 -12.61 16.71 -3.75
N ASP A 76 -11.99 17.23 -4.80
CA ASP A 76 -12.55 18.28 -5.67
C ASP A 76 -13.63 17.71 -6.61
#